data_AF-A0A973FZP9-F1
#
_entry.id   AF-A0A973FZP9-F1
#
_cell.length_a   1.000
_cell.length_b   1.000
_cell.length_c   1.000
_cell.angle_alpha   90.00
_cell.angle_beta   90.00
_cell.angle_gamma   90.00
#
_symmetry.space_group_name_H-M   'P 1'
#
loop_
_entity.id
_entity.type
_entity.pdbx_description
1 polymer ?
#
loop_
_entity_poly.entity_id
_entity_poly.type
_entity_poly.pdbx_seq_one_letter_code
_entity_poly.pdbx_strand_id
1 'polypeptide(L)'
;MAQITFKGNPVETSGTLPGVGSEAPFFCLVKTDLSEAGPADFASMRMVLNIFPSLDTSVCAASVRKFNKEASSLDNTAVLCISADQIGRAS
;
A
#
# COMPACT_ATOMS: atom_id res chain seq x y z
N MET A 1 -10.01 12.35 -8.63
CA MET A 1 -9.39 13.19 -7.59
C MET A 1 -10.22 13.04 -6.33
N ALA A 2 -9.64 12.55 -5.25
CA ALA A 2 -10.30 12.52 -3.95
C ALA A 2 -9.83 13.73 -3.13
N GLN A 3 -10.76 14.49 -2.57
CA GLN A 3 -10.43 15.45 -1.51
C GLN A 3 -10.33 14.68 -0.19
N ILE A 4 -9.16 14.75 0.44
CA ILE A 4 -8.93 14.20 1.76
C ILE A 4 -8.54 15.33 2.71
N THR A 5 -8.76 15.15 4.00
CA THR A 5 -8.37 16.13 5.01
C THR A 5 -7.18 15.61 5.80
N PHE A 6 -6.08 16.36 5.81
CA PHE A 6 -4.93 16.09 6.68
C PHE A 6 -4.86 17.14 7.79
N LYS A 7 -5.12 16.72 9.04
CA LYS A 7 -5.18 17.62 10.21
C LYS A 7 -6.12 18.84 10.01
N GLY A 8 -7.22 18.65 9.30
CA GLY A 8 -8.19 19.70 8.99
C GLY A 8 -7.87 20.53 7.74
N ASN A 9 -6.69 20.37 7.14
CA ASN A 9 -6.35 21.01 5.86
C ASN A 9 -6.77 20.12 4.69
N PRO A 10 -7.48 20.66 3.68
CA PRO A 10 -7.80 19.92 2.48
C PRO A 10 -6.52 19.62 1.69
N VAL A 11 -6.36 18.36 1.30
CA VAL A 11 -5.28 17.86 0.46
C VAL A 11 -5.92 17.13 -0.71
N GLU A 12 -5.41 17.38 -1.91
CA GLU A 12 -5.85 16.70 -3.12
C GLU A 12 -4.94 15.52 -3.42
N THR A 13 -5.54 14.35 -3.67
CA THR A 13 -4.79 13.21 -4.20
C THR A 13 -4.63 13.35 -5.71
N SER A 14 -3.42 13.19 -6.23
CA SER A 14 -3.18 13.07 -7.67
C SER A 14 -3.75 11.76 -8.20
N GLY A 15 -4.57 11.83 -9.25
CA GLY A 15 -5.16 10.66 -9.91
C GLY A 15 -6.57 10.27 -9.45
N THR A 16 -7.02 9.12 -9.95
CA THR A 16 -8.33 8.51 -9.64
C THR A 16 -8.11 7.13 -9.05
N LEU A 17 -8.70 6.90 -7.88
CA LEU A 17 -8.76 5.55 -7.32
C LEU A 17 -9.58 4.65 -8.25
N PRO A 18 -9.11 3.43 -8.55
CA PRO A 18 -9.87 2.48 -9.36
C PRO A 18 -11.19 2.14 -8.67
N GLY A 19 -12.25 2.04 -9.48
CA GLY A 19 -13.56 1.61 -9.00
C GLY A 19 -13.57 0.11 -8.68
N VAL A 20 -14.57 -0.33 -7.92
CA VAL A 20 -14.77 -1.77 -7.71
C VAL A 20 -15.05 -2.44 -9.07
N GLY A 21 -14.27 -3.47 -9.40
CA GLY A 21 -14.39 -4.21 -10.66
C GLY A 21 -13.57 -3.66 -11.83
N SER A 22 -12.88 -2.52 -11.68
CA SER A 22 -11.91 -2.07 -12.69
C SER A 22 -10.58 -2.79 -12.53
N GLU A 23 -9.86 -3.00 -13.65
CA GLU A 23 -8.50 -3.52 -13.62
C GLU A 23 -7.58 -2.62 -12.80
N ALA A 24 -6.67 -3.24 -12.05
CA ALA A 24 -5.67 -2.51 -11.29
C ALA A 24 -4.70 -1.80 -12.25
N PRO A 25 -4.38 -0.51 -12.02
CA PRO A 25 -3.42 0.19 -12.85
C PRO A 25 -2.03 -0.44 -12.74
N PHE A 26 -1.25 -0.35 -13.81
CA PHE A 26 0.13 -0.80 -13.80
C PHE A 26 0.96 0.00 -12.78
N PHE A 27 1.78 -0.71 -11.99
CA PHE A 27 2.75 -0.11 -11.07
C PHE A 27 4.07 -0.86 -11.14
N CYS A 28 5.16 -0.15 -10.87
CA CYS A 28 6.46 -0.74 -10.58
C CYS A 28 6.94 -0.17 -9.26
N LEU A 29 7.15 -1.04 -8.28
CA LEU A 29 7.57 -0.70 -6.93
C LEU A 29 8.96 -1.28 -6.68
N VAL A 30 9.71 -0.66 -5.78
CA VAL A 30 11.02 -1.17 -5.36
C VAL A 30 10.85 -1.84 -3.99
N LYS A 31 11.29 -3.10 -3.89
CA LYS A 31 11.27 -3.88 -2.65
C LYS A 31 12.44 -3.50 -1.75
N THR A 32 12.42 -4.01 -0.52
CA THR A 32 13.50 -3.81 0.47
C THR A 32 14.84 -4.42 0.04
N ASP A 33 14.82 -5.40 -0.85
CA ASP A 33 16.02 -6.02 -1.45
C ASP A 33 16.49 -5.31 -2.72
N LEU A 34 15.94 -4.13 -3.02
CA LEU A 34 16.20 -3.33 -4.22
C LEU A 34 15.73 -3.98 -5.54
N SER A 35 15.01 -5.12 -5.48
CA SER A 35 14.37 -5.70 -6.66
C SER A 35 13.06 -4.98 -7.00
N GLU A 36 12.67 -5.02 -8.27
CA GLU A 36 11.40 -4.48 -8.72
C GLU A 36 10.24 -5.46 -8.43
N ALA A 37 9.07 -4.90 -8.15
CA ALA A 37 7.81 -5.62 -7.99
C ALA A 37 6.75 -4.99 -8.89
N GLY A 38 6.10 -5.82 -9.72
CA GLY A 38 4.99 -5.40 -10.56
C GLY A 38 3.73 -6.21 -10.29
N PRO A 39 2.57 -5.78 -10.83
CA PRO A 39 1.32 -6.52 -10.72
C PRO A 39 1.38 -7.91 -11.35
N ALA A 40 2.27 -8.13 -12.33
CA ALA A 40 2.49 -9.44 -12.95
C ALA A 40 3.01 -10.50 -11.97
N ASP A 41 3.82 -10.09 -10.97
CA ASP A 41 4.36 -11.00 -9.95
C ASP A 41 3.25 -11.57 -9.04
N PHE A 42 2.09 -10.90 -9.01
CA PHE A 42 0.96 -11.24 -8.15
C PHE A 42 -0.31 -11.59 -8.94
N ALA A 43 -0.22 -11.80 -10.26
CA ALA A 43 -1.38 -11.95 -11.14
C ALA A 43 -2.30 -13.14 -10.78
N SER A 44 -1.76 -14.18 -10.15
CA SER A 44 -2.52 -15.35 -9.69
C SER A 44 -3.02 -15.23 -8.24
N MET A 45 -2.65 -14.16 -7.54
CA MET A 45 -2.93 -13.94 -6.12
C MET A 45 -3.87 -12.76 -5.90
N ARG A 46 -4.61 -12.78 -4.79
CA ARG A 46 -5.36 -11.62 -4.30
C ARG A 46 -4.38 -10.61 -3.73
N MET A 47 -4.44 -9.39 -4.20
CA MET A 47 -3.51 -8.35 -3.80
C MET A 47 -4.17 -7.30 -2.92
N VAL A 48 -3.64 -7.09 -1.72
CA VAL A 48 -4.07 -6.04 -0.79
C VAL A 48 -3.01 -4.94 -0.81
N LEU A 49 -3.30 -3.83 -1.50
CA LEU A 49 -2.45 -2.65 -1.55
C LEU A 49 -2.74 -1.74 -0.36
N ASN A 50 -1.89 -1.79 0.65
CA ASN A 50 -2.00 -0.96 1.85
C ASN A 50 -1.07 0.26 1.72
N ILE A 51 -1.63 1.41 1.35
CA ILE A 51 -0.88 2.62 0.95
C ILE A 51 -0.79 3.59 2.12
N PHE A 52 0.44 3.96 2.49
CA PHE A 52 0.76 4.90 3.57
C PHE A 52 1.54 6.10 3.01
N PRO A 53 1.33 7.31 3.56
CA PRO A 53 2.25 8.43 3.28
C PRO A 53 3.67 8.14 3.77
N SER A 54 3.78 7.56 4.97
CA SER A 54 5.01 7.06 5.59
C SER A 54 4.65 6.01 6.64
N LEU A 55 5.37 4.89 6.63
CA LEU A 55 5.39 3.84 7.63
C LEU A 55 6.23 4.22 8.86
N ASP A 56 7.08 5.25 8.75
CA ASP A 56 7.98 5.72 9.81
C ASP A 56 7.27 6.65 10.82
N THR A 57 6.01 6.32 11.14
CA THR A 57 5.17 7.11 12.05
C THR A 57 4.57 6.23 13.14
N SER A 58 4.43 6.79 14.34
CA SER A 58 3.81 6.14 15.51
C SER A 58 2.29 6.00 15.38
N VAL A 59 1.77 5.83 14.17
CA VAL A 59 0.33 5.75 13.88
C VAL A 59 -0.15 4.35 14.26
N CYS A 60 -0.72 4.25 15.47
CA CYS A 60 -1.47 3.12 16.03
C CYS A 60 -1.18 1.76 15.35
N ALA A 61 0.07 1.32 15.48
CA ALA A 61 0.63 0.18 14.75
C ALA A 61 -0.13 -1.13 14.99
N ALA A 62 -0.93 -1.23 16.07
CA ALA A 62 -1.67 -2.43 16.41
C ALA A 62 -2.76 -2.77 15.37
N SER A 63 -3.55 -1.80 14.90
CA SER A 63 -4.64 -2.08 13.96
C SER A 63 -4.12 -2.48 12.59
N VAL A 64 -3.13 -1.73 12.07
CA VAL A 64 -2.47 -2.05 10.78
C VAL A 64 -1.73 -3.37 10.85
N ARG A 65 -0.99 -3.67 11.93
CA ARG A 65 -0.32 -4.97 12.10
C ARG A 65 -1.32 -6.11 12.18
N LYS A 66 -2.45 -5.92 12.86
CA LYS A 66 -3.50 -6.93 12.96
C LYS A 66 -4.17 -7.17 11.61
N PHE A 67 -4.51 -6.09 10.89
CA PHE A 67 -5.05 -6.18 9.53
C PHE A 67 -4.08 -6.89 8.58
N ASN A 68 -2.81 -6.49 8.58
CA ASN A 68 -1.80 -7.13 7.73
C ASN A 68 -1.65 -8.61 8.07
N LYS A 69 -1.66 -8.97 9.36
CA LYS A 69 -1.57 -10.38 9.82
C LYS A 69 -2.79 -11.20 9.40
N GLU A 70 -3.99 -10.66 9.54
CA GLU A 70 -5.23 -11.34 9.13
C GLU A 70 -5.30 -11.48 7.61
N ALA A 71 -5.01 -10.41 6.87
CA ALA A 71 -5.02 -10.42 5.41
C ALA A 71 -3.95 -11.34 4.82
N SER A 72 -2.74 -11.41 5.41
CA SER A 72 -1.70 -12.35 4.99
C SER A 72 -2.01 -13.81 5.35
N SER A 73 -2.93 -14.05 6.28
CA SER A 73 -3.36 -15.40 6.65
C SER A 73 -4.44 -15.97 5.73
N LEU A 74 -5.01 -15.15 4.85
CA LEU A 74 -5.96 -15.60 3.85
C LEU A 74 -5.23 -16.34 2.72
N ASP A 75 -5.80 -17.44 2.26
CA ASP A 75 -5.22 -18.22 1.16
C ASP A 75 -4.92 -17.35 -0.05
N ASN A 76 -3.83 -17.60 -0.75
CA ASN A 76 -3.55 -16.94 -2.03
C ASN A 76 -3.66 -15.39 -1.96
N THR A 77 -3.25 -14.77 -0.85
CA THR A 77 -3.37 -13.33 -0.62
C THR A 77 -2.01 -12.71 -0.29
N ALA A 78 -1.61 -11.70 -1.05
CA ALA A 78 -0.40 -10.93 -0.85
C ALA A 78 -0.78 -9.53 -0.32
N VAL A 79 -0.15 -9.11 0.77
CA VAL A 79 -0.32 -7.77 1.35
C VAL A 79 0.92 -6.94 1.02
N LEU A 80 0.75 -5.89 0.20
CA LEU A 80 1.82 -4.95 -0.12
C LEU A 80 1.63 -3.68 0.70
N CYS A 81 2.57 -3.41 1.61
CA CYS A 81 2.65 -2.15 2.32
C CYS A 81 3.48 -1.16 1.50
N ILE A 82 2.81 -0.17 0.91
CA ILE A 82 3.43 0.79 -0.01
C ILE A 82 3.55 2.12 0.71
N SER A 83 4.73 2.72 0.68
CA SER A 83 4.99 4.05 1.24
C SER A 83 6.00 4.80 0.39
N ALA A 84 6.09 6.12 0.60
CA ALA A 84 7.13 6.95 0.01
C ALA A 84 8.43 6.98 0.86
N ASP A 85 8.58 6.06 1.81
CA ASP A 85 9.78 5.98 2.64
C ASP A 85 10.98 5.49 1.83
N GLN A 86 12.17 5.95 2.20
CA GLN A 86 13.40 5.49 1.59
C GLN A 86 13.75 4.09 2.08
N ILE A 87 14.07 3.20 1.14
CA ILE A 87 14.59 1.86 1.43
C ILE A 87 15.89 2.00 2.23
N GLY A 88 15.93 1.39 3.40
CA GLY A 88 17.11 1.39 4.28
C GLY A 88 17.09 2.41 5.43
N ARG A 89 16.06 3.27 5.54
CA ARG A 89 15.78 4.02 6.78
C ARG A 89 14.76 3.25 7.63
N ALA A 90 15.19 2.13 8.18
CA ALA A 90 14.63 1.64 9.43
C ALA A 90 15.54 2.20 10.53
N SER A 91 15.11 3.26 11.21
CA SER A 91 15.78 3.69 12.45
C SER A 91 15.46 2.74 13.60
#